data_AF-A0A8T3MIB1-F1
#
_entry.id   AF-A0A8T3MIB1-F1
#
_cell.length_a   1.000
_cell.length_b   1.000
_cell.length_c   1.000
_cell.angle_alpha   90.00
_cell.angle_beta   90.00
_cell.angle_gamma   90.00
#
_symmetry.space_group_name_H-M   'P 1'
#
loop_
_entity.id
_entity.type
_entity.pdbx_description
1 polymer ?
#
loop_
_entity_poly.entity_id
_entity_poly.type
_entity_poly.pdbx_seq_one_letter_code
_entity_poly.pdbx_strand_id
1 'polypeptide(L)'
;MNPFQRTLVAVFDATAMVVFAYHVTGGRLGDPVTDHVMWGSAVAAAVAAMVVVTRGPATIAWVAIGYILYAGLLVLESPQLIVTSLAVALIPIVPRPRESLALGVVIASATALAVRSGLPLPV
;
A
#
# COMPACT_ATOMS: atom_id res chain seq x y z
N MET A 1 -21.41 -0.58 -1.90
CA MET A 1 -20.73 -1.87 -2.15
C MET A 1 -21.09 -2.83 -1.03
N ASN A 2 -21.55 -4.05 -1.34
CA ASN A 2 -21.87 -5.04 -0.32
C ASN A 2 -20.58 -5.66 0.27
N PRO A 3 -20.63 -6.31 1.45
CA PRO A 3 -19.43 -6.86 2.10
C PRO A 3 -18.69 -7.91 1.26
N PHE A 4 -19.43 -8.66 0.44
CA PHE A 4 -18.87 -9.69 -0.44
C PHE A 4 -18.02 -9.06 -1.57
N GLN A 5 -18.54 -8.03 -2.23
CA GLN A 5 -17.82 -7.28 -3.26
C GLN A 5 -16.54 -6.66 -2.70
N ARG A 6 -16.58 -6.06 -1.50
CA ARG A 6 -15.38 -5.53 -0.81
C ARG A 6 -14.32 -6.61 -0.61
N THR A 7 -14.75 -7.78 -0.18
CA THR A 7 -13.85 -8.91 0.06
C THR A 7 -13.21 -9.39 -1.23
N LEU A 8 -13.99 -9.54 -2.30
CA LEU A 8 -13.47 -9.95 -3.61
C LEU A 8 -12.43 -8.98 -4.15
N VAL A 9 -12.71 -7.67 -4.08
CA VAL A 9 -11.76 -6.67 -4.56
C VAL A 9 -10.49 -6.67 -3.71
N ALA A 10 -10.60 -6.78 -2.39
CA ALA A 10 -9.41 -6.80 -1.52
C ALA A 10 -8.54 -8.06 -1.76
N VAL A 11 -9.16 -9.23 -1.94
CA VAL A 11 -8.43 -10.47 -2.27
C VAL A 11 -7.80 -10.39 -3.67
N PHE A 12 -8.51 -9.81 -4.64
CA PHE A 12 -7.97 -9.56 -5.97
C PHE A 12 -6.74 -8.65 -5.92
N ASP A 13 -6.84 -7.51 -5.23
CA ASP A 13 -5.74 -6.55 -5.07
C ASP A 13 -4.51 -7.19 -4.41
N ALA A 14 -4.73 -7.98 -3.35
CA ALA A 14 -3.65 -8.73 -2.71
C ALA A 14 -2.99 -9.73 -3.66
N THR A 15 -3.79 -10.47 -4.43
CA THR A 15 -3.28 -11.45 -5.40
C THR A 15 -2.52 -10.77 -6.54
N ALA A 16 -3.07 -9.67 -7.07
CA ALA A 16 -2.43 -8.86 -8.11
C ALA A 16 -1.07 -8.33 -7.64
N MET A 17 -0.96 -7.89 -6.38
CA MET A 17 0.30 -7.43 -5.82
C MET A 17 1.33 -8.56 -5.68
N VAL A 18 0.91 -9.76 -5.27
CA VAL A 18 1.81 -10.93 -5.23
C VAL A 18 2.33 -11.28 -6.62
N VAL A 19 1.45 -11.30 -7.63
CA VAL A 19 1.84 -11.56 -9.03
C VAL A 19 2.78 -10.48 -9.55
N PHE A 20 2.51 -9.22 -9.24
CA PHE A 20 3.37 -8.11 -9.62
C PHE A 20 4.74 -8.19 -8.94
N ALA A 21 4.80 -8.47 -7.64
CA ALA A 21 6.06 -8.69 -6.91
C ALA A 21 6.87 -9.84 -7.52
N TYR A 22 6.20 -10.95 -7.89
CA TYR A 22 6.86 -12.06 -8.57
C TYR A 22 7.44 -11.66 -9.94
N HIS A 23 6.71 -10.87 -10.73
CA HIS A 23 7.20 -10.38 -12.02
C HIS A 23 8.38 -9.42 -11.92
N VAL A 24 8.37 -8.53 -10.91
CA VAL A 24 9.45 -7.54 -10.70
C VAL A 24 10.72 -8.21 -10.17
N THR A 25 10.58 -9.12 -9.20
CA THR A 25 11.71 -9.79 -8.53
C THR A 25 12.17 -11.07 -9.25
N GLY A 26 11.40 -11.55 -10.22
CA GLY A 26 11.59 -12.86 -10.86
C GLY A 26 11.46 -14.04 -9.89
N GLY A 27 10.81 -13.82 -8.74
CA GLY A 27 10.75 -14.78 -7.62
C GLY A 27 12.08 -14.95 -6.88
N ARG A 28 13.06 -14.07 -7.11
CA ARG A 28 14.39 -14.12 -6.51
C ARG A 28 14.50 -13.09 -5.39
N LEU A 29 15.47 -13.30 -4.50
CA LEU A 29 15.88 -12.38 -3.45
C LEU A 29 17.32 -11.90 -3.74
N GLY A 30 17.52 -11.26 -4.89
CA GLY A 30 18.81 -10.81 -5.42
C GLY A 30 19.11 -9.33 -5.23
N ASP A 31 18.10 -8.45 -5.24
CA ASP A 31 18.24 -7.04 -4.86
C ASP A 31 17.61 -6.83 -3.47
N PRO A 32 18.44 -6.64 -2.42
CA PRO A 32 17.94 -6.58 -1.05
C PRO A 32 16.86 -5.53 -0.85
N VAL A 33 16.95 -4.38 -1.54
CA VAL A 33 16.04 -3.26 -1.33
C VAL A 33 14.76 -3.49 -2.11
N THR A 34 14.85 -3.71 -3.42
CA THR A 34 13.68 -3.90 -4.28
C THR A 34 12.87 -5.12 -3.85
N ASP A 35 13.54 -6.23 -3.52
CA ASP A 35 12.85 -7.47 -3.17
C ASP A 35 12.13 -7.37 -1.82
N HIS A 36 12.75 -6.77 -0.80
CA HIS A 36 12.08 -6.55 0.48
C HIS A 36 10.86 -5.63 0.34
N VAL A 37 10.96 -4.60 -0.49
CA VAL A 37 9.88 -3.64 -0.69
C VAL A 37 8.71 -4.27 -1.46
N MET A 38 8.99 -5.02 -2.52
CA MET A 38 7.96 -5.72 -3.32
C MET A 38 7.24 -6.79 -2.49
N TRP A 39 7.99 -7.67 -1.84
CA TRP A 39 7.41 -8.73 -1.03
C TRP A 39 6.73 -8.19 0.24
N GLY A 40 7.30 -7.15 0.85
CA GLY A 40 6.66 -6.45 1.96
C GLY A 40 5.33 -5.81 1.57
N SER A 41 5.25 -5.25 0.36
CA SER A 41 4.01 -4.65 -0.17
C SER A 41 2.95 -5.71 -0.46
N ALA A 42 3.36 -6.88 -0.97
CA ALA A 42 2.48 -8.03 -1.15
C ALA A 42 1.93 -8.54 0.20
N VAL A 43 2.78 -8.64 1.22
CA VAL A 43 2.36 -8.99 2.60
C VAL A 43 1.41 -7.93 3.15
N ALA A 44 1.71 -6.65 2.98
CA ALA A 44 0.83 -5.55 3.42
C ALA A 44 -0.55 -5.62 2.73
N ALA A 45 -0.59 -5.88 1.42
CA ALA A 45 -1.85 -6.04 0.69
C ALA A 45 -2.64 -7.26 1.19
N ALA A 46 -1.98 -8.38 1.48
CA ALA A 46 -2.62 -9.56 2.07
C ALA A 46 -3.18 -9.27 3.47
N VAL A 47 -2.46 -8.50 4.30
CA VAL A 47 -2.94 -8.06 5.62
C VAL A 47 -4.15 -7.15 5.48
N ALA A 48 -4.14 -6.19 4.56
CA ALA A 48 -5.29 -5.32 4.30
C ALA A 48 -6.51 -6.13 3.86
N ALA A 49 -6.33 -7.12 2.97
CA ALA A 49 -7.38 -8.03 2.55
C ALA A 49 -7.91 -8.87 3.72
N MET A 50 -7.03 -9.41 4.56
CA MET A 50 -7.42 -10.17 5.75
C MET A 50 -8.26 -9.34 6.72
N VAL A 51 -7.92 -8.07 6.95
CA VAL A 51 -8.71 -7.15 7.76
C VAL A 51 -10.11 -6.92 7.16
N VAL A 52 -10.20 -6.79 5.83
CA VAL A 52 -11.51 -6.66 5.14
C VAL A 52 -12.35 -7.92 5.30
N VAL A 53 -11.76 -9.11 5.09
CA VAL A 53 -12.42 -10.42 5.22
C VAL A 53 -12.94 -10.65 6.65
N THR A 54 -12.08 -10.42 7.64
CA THR A 54 -12.37 -10.70 9.05
C THR A 54 -13.13 -9.59 9.75
N ARG A 55 -13.37 -8.46 9.07
CA ARG A 55 -13.89 -7.22 9.68
C ARG A 55 -13.03 -6.77 10.87
N GLY A 56 -11.72 -6.92 10.71
CA GLY A 56 -10.72 -6.60 11.72
C GLY A 56 -10.57 -5.09 11.97
N PRO A 57 -9.64 -4.70 12.85
CA PRO A 57 -9.43 -3.31 13.24
C PRO A 57 -8.93 -2.47 12.05
N ALA A 58 -9.61 -1.33 11.82
CA ALA A 58 -9.28 -0.39 10.74
C ALA A 58 -7.80 0.03 10.76
N THR A 59 -7.24 0.26 11.94
CA THR A 59 -5.86 0.68 12.13
C THR A 59 -4.85 -0.20 11.41
N ILE A 60 -5.01 -1.54 11.47
CA ILE A 60 -4.07 -2.48 10.85
C ILE A 60 -4.06 -2.31 9.32
N ALA A 61 -5.23 -2.20 8.71
CA ALA A 61 -5.33 -2.04 7.27
C ALA A 61 -4.81 -0.67 6.80
N TRP A 62 -4.97 0.38 7.58
CA TRP A 62 -4.40 1.70 7.25
C TRP A 62 -2.88 1.75 7.39
N VAL A 63 -2.31 1.06 8.37
CA VAL A 63 -0.86 0.87 8.46
C VAL A 63 -0.34 0.10 7.25
N ALA A 64 -1.04 -0.94 6.82
CA ALA A 64 -0.70 -1.67 5.61
C ALA A 64 -0.76 -0.79 4.35
N ILE A 65 -1.80 0.03 4.19
CA ILE A 65 -1.91 1.01 3.09
C ILE A 65 -0.73 2.00 3.13
N GLY A 66 -0.39 2.51 4.32
CA GLY A 66 0.75 3.42 4.51
C GLY A 66 2.08 2.80 4.10
N TYR A 67 2.29 1.52 4.41
CA TYR A 67 3.47 0.78 3.98
C TYR A 67 3.55 0.68 2.45
N ILE A 68 2.45 0.35 1.77
CA ILE A 68 2.39 0.24 0.30
C ILE A 68 2.67 1.61 -0.36
N LEU A 69 2.16 2.70 0.22
CA LEU A 69 2.47 4.06 -0.25
C LEU A 69 3.94 4.42 -0.08
N TYR A 70 4.52 4.12 1.10
CA TYR A 70 5.94 4.30 1.36
C TYR A 70 6.80 3.52 0.35
N ALA A 71 6.47 2.25 0.12
CA ALA A 71 7.13 1.40 -0.86
C ALA A 71 7.08 1.98 -2.28
N GLY A 72 5.88 2.40 -2.75
CA GLY A 72 5.70 2.89 -4.12
C GLY A 72 6.26 4.28 -4.38
N LEU A 73 6.32 5.16 -3.37
CA LEU A 73 6.69 6.57 -3.52
C LEU A 73 8.15 6.87 -3.14
N LEU A 74 8.70 6.19 -2.12
CA LEU A 74 9.93 6.64 -1.46
C LEU A 74 11.13 5.73 -1.65
N VAL A 75 10.94 4.42 -1.57
CA VAL A 75 12.08 3.49 -1.44
C VAL A 75 12.69 3.13 -2.78
N LEU A 76 11.89 3.13 -3.84
CA LEU A 76 12.33 2.69 -5.16
C LEU A 76 12.88 3.87 -5.97
N GLU A 77 13.96 3.63 -6.70
CA GLU A 77 14.61 4.63 -7.56
C GLU A 77 13.62 5.25 -8.57
N SER A 78 12.66 4.45 -9.05
CA SER A 78 11.54 4.89 -9.88
C SER A 78 10.21 4.76 -9.12
N PRO A 79 9.28 5.74 -9.25
CA PRO A 79 8.02 5.67 -8.55
C PRO A 79 7.19 4.55 -9.20
N GLN A 80 6.86 3.54 -8.42
CA GLN A 80 6.04 2.46 -8.93
C GLN A 80 4.58 2.84 -8.81
N LEU A 81 4.10 3.58 -9.81
CA LEU A 81 2.72 4.07 -9.89
C LEU A 81 1.70 2.94 -9.77
N ILE A 82 2.04 1.72 -10.20
CA ILE A 82 1.21 0.52 -10.01
C ILE A 82 1.04 0.21 -8.52
N VAL A 83 2.12 0.17 -7.74
CA VAL A 83 2.10 -0.07 -6.29
C VAL A 83 1.38 1.07 -5.56
N THR A 84 1.61 2.31 -5.96
CA THR A 84 0.88 3.46 -5.42
C THR A 84 -0.62 3.39 -5.75
N SER A 85 -0.99 3.01 -6.97
CA SER A 85 -2.39 2.87 -7.39
C SER A 85 -3.12 1.77 -6.63
N LEU A 86 -2.43 0.69 -6.28
CA LEU A 86 -2.95 -0.37 -5.42
C LEU A 86 -3.33 0.18 -4.04
N ALA A 87 -2.45 0.97 -3.43
CA ALA A 87 -2.74 1.58 -2.14
C ALA A 87 -3.99 2.47 -2.21
N VAL A 88 -4.13 3.26 -3.29
CA VAL A 88 -5.31 4.10 -3.51
C VAL A 88 -6.58 3.28 -3.71
N ALA A 89 -6.49 2.16 -4.44
CA ALA A 89 -7.61 1.24 -4.68
C ALA A 89 -8.15 0.61 -3.39
N LEU A 90 -7.27 0.35 -2.40
CA LEU A 90 -7.64 -0.23 -1.12
C LEU A 90 -8.36 0.75 -0.16
N ILE A 91 -8.12 2.05 -0.26
CA ILE A 91 -8.70 3.08 0.62
C ILE A 91 -10.24 2.99 0.76
N PRO A 92 -11.04 2.95 -0.33
CA PRO A 92 -12.51 2.88 -0.21
C PRO A 92 -13.02 1.54 0.32
N ILE A 93 -12.18 0.50 0.32
CA ILE A 93 -12.55 -0.87 0.68
C ILE A 93 -12.28 -1.15 2.16
N VAL A 94 -11.34 -0.45 2.76
CA VAL A 94 -10.93 -0.63 4.16
C VAL A 94 -11.87 0.12 5.11
N PRO A 95 -12.15 -0.39 6.34
CA PRO A 95 -12.90 0.36 7.33
C PRO A 95 -12.29 1.74 7.61
N ARG A 96 -13.12 2.76 7.88
CA ARG A 96 -12.63 4.11 8.17
C ARG A 96 -11.78 4.10 9.45
N PRO A 97 -10.58 4.71 9.43
CA PRO A 97 -9.76 4.81 10.62
C PRO A 97 -10.28 5.94 11.51
N ARG A 98 -9.68 6.11 12.69
CA ARG A 98 -9.80 7.36 13.43
C ARG A 98 -9.22 8.49 12.56
N GLU A 99 -9.88 9.64 12.52
CA GLU A 99 -9.60 10.73 11.57
C GLU A 99 -8.11 11.14 11.52
N SER A 100 -7.41 11.10 12.65
CA SER A 100 -5.97 11.44 12.73
C SER A 100 -5.06 10.51 11.92
N LEU A 101 -5.44 9.24 11.74
CA LEU A 101 -4.59 8.25 11.07
C LEU A 101 -4.64 8.41 9.55
N ALA A 102 -5.83 8.66 8.99
CA ALA A 102 -5.97 8.97 7.57
C ALA A 102 -5.22 10.26 7.22
N LEU A 103 -5.36 11.31 8.05
CA LEU A 103 -4.62 12.56 7.87
C LEU A 103 -3.11 12.35 7.94
N GLY A 104 -2.61 11.56 8.90
CA GLY A 104 -1.19 11.22 8.99
C GLY A 104 -0.64 10.54 7.74
N VAL A 105 -1.41 9.60 7.15
CA VAL A 105 -1.02 8.93 5.89
C VAL A 105 -1.01 9.90 4.71
N VAL A 106 -2.01 10.79 4.62
CA VAL A 106 -2.07 11.81 3.57
C VAL A 106 -0.90 12.78 3.67
N ILE A 107 -0.61 13.29 4.88
CA ILE A 107 0.50 14.20 5.13
C ILE A 107 1.83 13.52 4.78
N ALA A 108 2.06 12.30 5.27
CA ALA A 108 3.27 11.55 4.96
C ALA A 108 3.46 11.34 3.45
N SER A 109 2.38 11.03 2.74
CA SER A 109 2.41 10.85 1.28
C SER A 109 2.68 12.16 0.54
N ALA A 110 2.10 13.27 0.99
CA ALA A 110 2.34 14.60 0.42
C ALA A 110 3.78 15.07 0.66
N THR A 111 4.31 14.88 1.88
CA THR A 111 5.72 15.15 2.22
C THR A 111 6.66 14.32 1.36
N ALA A 112 6.36 13.03 1.18
CA ALA A 112 7.14 12.13 0.33
C ALA A 112 7.23 12.62 -1.12
N LEU A 113 6.09 13.02 -1.69
CA LEU A 113 6.03 13.59 -3.04
C LEU A 113 6.79 14.90 -3.12
N ALA A 114 6.62 15.79 -2.14
CA ALA A 114 7.31 17.08 -2.10
C ALA A 114 8.83 16.92 -2.10
N VAL A 115 9.38 16.08 -1.21
CA VAL A 115 10.82 15.75 -1.17
C VAL A 115 11.31 15.23 -2.52
N ARG A 116 10.55 14.34 -3.16
CA ARG A 116 10.92 13.73 -4.43
C ARG A 116 10.87 14.70 -5.61
N SER A 117 9.92 15.63 -5.60
CA SER A 117 9.79 16.70 -6.61
C SER A 117 10.74 17.88 -6.41
N GLY A 118 11.51 17.90 -5.31
CA GLY A 118 12.32 19.06 -4.94
C GLY A 118 11.49 20.28 -4.53
N LEU A 119 10.21 20.10 -4.18
CA LEU A 119 9.35 21.17 -3.69
C LEU A 119 9.69 21.46 -2.21
N PRO A 120 9.76 22.74 -1.80
CA PRO A 120 9.95 23.10 -0.41
C PRO A 120 8.78 22.56 0.44
N LEU A 121 9.11 21.95 1.58
CA LEU A 121 8.11 21.42 2.50
C LEU A 121 7.32 22.58 3.12
N PRO A 122 5.99 22.47 3.26
CA PRO A 122 5.24 23.37 4.12
C PRO A 122 5.65 23.08 5.57
N VAL A 123 6.50 23.95 6.12
CA VAL A 123 6.87 23.97 7.54
C VAL A 123 5.86 24.81 8.31
#